data_AF-A0A1M3HH56-F1
#
_entry.id   AF-A0A1M3HH56-F1
#
_cell.length_a   1.000
_cell.length_b   1.000
_cell.length_c   1.000
_cell.angle_alpha   90.00
_cell.angle_beta   90.00
_cell.angle_gamma   90.00
#
_symmetry.space_group_name_H-M   'P 1'
#
loop_
_entity.id
_entity.type
_entity.pdbx_description
1 polymer ?
#
loop_
_entity_poly.entity_id
_entity_poly.type
_entity_poly.pdbx_seq_one_letter_code
_entity_poly.pdbx_strand_id
1 'polypeptide(L)'
;MNELFEQTNETRSMEGEILKALVGKVVDLGASVKENLDQTKRLVEHVEEIGEVKERMVSQEKRVEELVQKNAEVVEAIQQVAAKIDIPVEKIELLQGSLQQHSQLFEKPLDKTVYYHHFVGKAVWVLSGMVIITVCALTMMAWQWQRAGRYAQDEMKWRFVKLSTDSVVSIMVNRAESRGRSDPDGLARDVQYEEARRESLMRNLLREQEARRQIYELEKKKLMEE
;
A
#
# COMPACT_ATOMS: atom_id res chain seq x y z
N MET A 1 -118.88 91.79 27.19
CA MET A 1 -117.64 92.59 26.96
C MET A 1 -116.40 91.87 27.52
N ASN A 2 -116.36 90.52 27.49
CA ASN A 2 -115.20 89.69 27.88
C ASN A 2 -114.72 88.77 26.75
N GLU A 3 -115.56 88.41 25.78
CA GLU A 3 -115.20 87.46 24.70
C GLU A 3 -114.29 88.06 23.61
N LEU A 4 -114.27 89.39 23.43
CA LEU A 4 -113.41 90.06 22.44
C LEU A 4 -111.94 90.20 22.91
N PHE A 5 -111.68 90.07 24.21
CA PHE A 5 -110.32 90.09 24.76
C PHE A 5 -109.67 88.68 24.81
N GLU A 6 -110.46 87.61 24.81
CA GLU A 6 -109.94 86.23 24.68
C GLU A 6 -109.55 85.89 23.23
N GLN A 7 -110.37 86.28 22.23
CA GLN A 7 -110.07 86.03 20.82
C GLN A 7 -108.81 86.74 20.30
N THR A 8 -108.48 87.92 20.85
CA THR A 8 -107.26 88.66 20.48
C THR A 8 -106.01 88.14 21.20
N ASN A 9 -106.16 87.37 22.27
CA ASN A 9 -105.04 86.73 22.97
C ASN A 9 -104.70 85.34 22.38
N GLU A 10 -105.71 84.58 21.94
CA GLU A 10 -105.50 83.31 21.22
C GLU A 10 -104.84 83.49 19.84
N THR A 11 -105.22 84.53 19.10
CA THR A 11 -104.61 84.85 17.78
C THR A 11 -103.15 85.29 17.92
N ARG A 12 -102.81 86.08 18.95
CA ARG A 12 -101.41 86.40 19.29
C ARG A 12 -100.61 85.17 19.76
N SER A 13 -101.25 84.22 20.44
CA SER A 13 -100.62 82.96 20.85
C SER A 13 -100.29 82.07 19.65
N MET A 14 -101.21 81.97 18.69
CA MET A 14 -101.05 81.16 17.49
C MET A 14 -99.99 81.71 16.54
N GLU A 15 -99.91 83.04 16.36
CA GLU A 15 -98.82 83.69 15.62
C GLU A 15 -97.45 83.45 16.26
N GLY A 16 -97.37 83.49 17.59
CA GLY A 16 -96.14 83.19 18.34
C GLY A 16 -95.67 81.74 18.20
N GLU A 17 -96.59 80.78 18.20
CA GLU A 17 -96.29 79.36 17.98
C GLU A 17 -95.84 79.06 16.54
N ILE A 18 -96.49 79.68 15.55
CA ILE A 18 -96.07 79.58 14.14
C ILE A 18 -94.67 80.16 13.96
N LEU A 19 -94.39 81.32 14.55
CA LEU A 19 -93.06 81.94 14.47
C LEU A 19 -91.99 81.06 15.13
N LYS A 20 -92.31 80.45 16.28
CA LYS A 20 -91.41 79.53 16.99
C LYS A 20 -91.16 78.24 16.20
N ALA A 21 -92.20 77.70 15.55
CA ALA A 21 -92.07 76.54 14.67
C ALA A 21 -91.24 76.87 13.41
N LEU A 22 -91.43 78.07 12.84
CA LEU A 22 -90.65 78.53 11.69
C LEU A 22 -89.18 78.74 12.06
N VAL A 23 -88.90 79.38 13.21
CA VAL A 23 -87.54 79.55 13.73
C VAL A 23 -86.89 78.18 14.01
N GLY A 24 -87.63 77.24 14.60
CA GLY A 24 -87.17 75.86 14.80
C GLY A 24 -86.78 75.19 13.49
N LYS A 25 -87.64 75.26 12.46
CA LYS A 25 -87.33 74.72 11.13
C LYS A 25 -86.13 75.41 10.48
N VAL A 26 -85.97 76.73 10.62
CA VAL A 26 -84.80 77.45 10.07
C VAL A 26 -83.51 77.03 10.77
N VAL A 27 -83.55 76.78 12.08
CA VAL A 27 -82.40 76.26 12.83
C VAL A 27 -82.06 74.84 12.39
N ASP A 28 -83.05 73.95 12.26
CA ASP A 28 -82.85 72.57 11.78
C ASP A 28 -82.35 72.53 10.33
N LEU A 29 -82.87 73.42 9.48
CA LEU A 29 -82.39 73.58 8.10
C LEU A 29 -80.95 74.07 8.09
N GLY A 30 -80.60 75.02 8.97
CA GLY A 30 -79.24 75.51 9.13
C GLY A 30 -78.27 74.42 9.59
N ALA A 31 -78.68 73.56 10.53
CA ALA A 31 -77.91 72.41 10.97
C ALA A 31 -77.72 71.39 9.82
N SER A 32 -78.78 71.10 9.07
CA SER A 32 -78.74 70.18 7.92
C SER A 32 -77.86 70.72 6.79
N VAL A 33 -77.91 72.02 6.51
CA VAL A 33 -77.05 72.69 5.52
C VAL A 33 -75.59 72.61 5.94
N LYS A 34 -75.29 72.85 7.23
CA LYS A 34 -73.94 72.73 7.76
C LYS A 34 -73.41 71.30 7.65
N GLU A 35 -74.21 70.30 8.01
CA GLU A 35 -73.85 68.89 7.88
C GLU A 35 -73.60 68.49 6.42
N ASN A 36 -74.46 68.91 5.49
CA ASN A 36 -74.27 68.68 4.06
C ASN A 36 -72.98 69.36 3.54
N LEU A 37 -72.65 70.54 4.05
CA LEU A 37 -71.43 71.25 3.66
C LEU A 37 -70.18 70.52 4.18
N ASP A 38 -70.21 70.02 5.41
CA ASP A 38 -69.15 69.17 5.97
C ASP A 38 -69.01 67.85 5.20
N GLN A 39 -70.12 67.21 4.81
CA GLN A 39 -70.11 66.01 3.97
C GLN A 39 -69.55 66.29 2.58
N THR A 40 -69.91 67.43 1.98
CA THR A 40 -69.38 67.84 0.66
C THR A 40 -67.87 68.07 0.74
N LYS A 41 -67.38 68.68 1.83
CA LYS A 41 -65.94 68.86 2.04
C LYS A 41 -65.20 67.53 2.14
N ARG A 42 -65.73 66.56 2.91
CA ARG A 42 -65.15 65.21 3.00
C ARG A 42 -65.16 64.48 1.65
N LEU A 43 -66.21 64.65 0.86
CA LEU A 43 -66.28 64.09 -0.50
C LEU A 43 -65.21 64.67 -1.41
N VAL A 44 -64.95 65.98 -1.33
CA VAL A 44 -63.87 66.62 -2.09
C VAL A 44 -62.50 66.04 -1.68
N GLU A 45 -62.24 65.92 -0.37
CA GLU A 45 -61.01 65.30 0.16
C GLU A 45 -60.85 63.86 -0.35
N HIS A 46 -61.90 63.03 -0.31
CA HIS A 46 -61.84 61.67 -0.84
C HIS A 46 -61.67 61.60 -2.36
N VAL A 47 -62.21 62.55 -3.12
CA VAL A 47 -61.99 62.61 -4.58
C VAL A 47 -60.54 62.93 -4.89
N GLU A 48 -59.89 63.81 -4.11
CA GLU A 48 -58.46 64.08 -4.24
C GLU A 48 -57.62 62.84 -3.89
N GLU A 49 -57.94 62.13 -2.80
CA GLU A 49 -57.28 60.88 -2.42
C GLU A 49 -57.42 59.79 -3.51
N ILE A 50 -58.60 59.66 -4.12
CA ILE A 50 -58.84 58.73 -5.24
C ILE A 50 -57.98 59.13 -6.46
N GLY A 51 -57.82 60.43 -6.71
CA GLY A 51 -56.92 60.96 -7.73
C GLY A 51 -55.48 60.50 -7.51
N GLU A 52 -54.95 60.67 -6.29
CA GLU A 52 -53.60 60.21 -5.94
C GLU A 52 -53.45 58.68 -6.05
N VAL A 53 -54.44 57.91 -5.61
CA VAL A 53 -54.42 56.45 -5.71
C VAL A 53 -54.37 56.02 -7.18
N LYS A 54 -55.11 56.68 -8.06
CA LYS A 54 -55.10 56.41 -9.50
C LYS A 54 -53.72 56.69 -10.11
N GLU A 55 -53.08 57.78 -9.76
CA GLU A 55 -51.71 58.08 -10.23
C GLU A 55 -50.70 57.04 -9.74
N ARG A 56 -50.81 56.62 -8.47
CA ARG A 56 -49.97 55.55 -7.92
C ARG A 56 -50.19 54.23 -8.66
N MET A 57 -51.43 53.86 -8.98
CA MET A 57 -51.74 52.65 -9.76
C MET A 57 -51.10 52.70 -11.15
N VAL A 58 -51.23 53.82 -11.88
CA VAL A 58 -50.60 53.98 -13.20
C VAL A 58 -49.07 53.88 -13.10
N SER A 59 -48.47 54.45 -12.06
CA SER A 59 -47.02 54.33 -11.84
C SER A 59 -46.59 52.90 -11.52
N GLN A 60 -47.41 52.16 -10.77
CA GLN A 60 -47.15 50.75 -10.46
C GLN A 60 -47.28 49.86 -11.69
N GLU A 61 -48.29 50.10 -12.53
CA GLU A 61 -48.48 49.36 -13.78
C GLU A 61 -47.27 49.52 -14.72
N LYS A 62 -46.77 50.74 -14.90
CA LYS A 62 -45.52 50.99 -15.65
C LYS A 62 -44.32 50.25 -15.06
N ARG A 63 -44.17 50.24 -13.72
CA ARG A 63 -43.08 49.50 -13.06
C ARG A 63 -43.20 47.99 -13.26
N VAL A 64 -44.42 47.46 -13.31
CA VAL A 64 -44.66 46.03 -13.59
C VAL A 64 -44.29 45.71 -15.03
N GLU A 65 -44.67 46.54 -16.00
CA GLU A 65 -44.27 46.38 -17.41
C GLU A 65 -42.74 46.40 -17.56
N GLU A 66 -42.05 47.35 -16.94
CA GLU A 66 -40.59 47.40 -16.94
C GLU A 66 -39.95 46.15 -16.32
N LEU A 67 -40.53 45.62 -15.24
CA LEU A 67 -40.04 44.38 -14.60
C LEU A 67 -40.27 43.16 -15.49
N VAL A 68 -41.41 43.07 -16.18
CA VAL A 68 -41.69 41.99 -17.12
C VAL A 68 -40.69 42.02 -18.27
N GLN A 69 -40.39 43.21 -18.81
CA GLN A 69 -39.41 43.36 -19.88
C GLN A 69 -38.00 42.96 -19.44
N LYS A 70 -37.55 43.44 -18.26
CA LYS A 70 -36.25 43.05 -17.69
C LYS A 70 -36.16 41.55 -17.40
N ASN A 71 -37.24 40.93 -16.93
CA ASN A 71 -37.26 39.49 -16.71
C ASN A 71 -37.16 38.72 -18.03
N ALA A 72 -37.80 39.19 -19.10
CA ALA A 72 -37.66 38.59 -20.42
C ALA A 72 -36.20 38.65 -20.91
N GLU A 73 -35.53 39.80 -20.75
CA GLU A 73 -34.11 39.96 -21.10
C GLU A 73 -33.20 39.03 -20.27
N VAL A 74 -33.47 38.87 -18.97
CA VAL A 74 -32.72 37.95 -18.10
C VAL A 74 -32.92 36.50 -18.53
N VAL A 75 -34.15 36.09 -18.85
CA VAL A 75 -34.43 34.73 -19.33
C VAL A 75 -33.70 34.46 -20.64
N GLU A 76 -33.71 35.42 -21.57
CA GLU A 76 -32.98 35.30 -22.83
C GLU A 76 -31.46 35.19 -22.59
N ALA A 77 -30.90 36.02 -21.71
CA ALA A 77 -29.49 35.97 -21.35
C ALA A 77 -29.11 34.62 -20.72
N ILE A 78 -29.95 34.07 -19.83
CA ILE A 78 -29.75 32.75 -19.23
C ILE A 78 -29.79 31.67 -20.29
N GLN A 79 -30.73 31.72 -21.25
CA GLN A 79 -30.80 30.75 -22.35
C GLN A 79 -29.57 30.82 -23.26
N GLN A 80 -29.09 32.02 -23.58
CA GLN A 80 -27.86 32.20 -24.37
C GLN A 80 -26.62 31.68 -23.63
N VAL A 81 -26.54 31.90 -22.31
CA VAL A 81 -25.46 31.37 -21.47
C VAL A 81 -25.55 29.84 -21.40
N ALA A 82 -26.73 29.29 -21.18
CA ALA A 82 -26.95 27.83 -21.16
C ALA A 82 -26.58 27.18 -22.50
N ALA A 83 -26.90 27.81 -23.64
CA ALA A 83 -26.51 27.34 -24.96
C ALA A 83 -25.00 27.43 -25.24
N LYS A 84 -24.29 28.37 -24.59
CA LYS A 84 -22.82 28.51 -24.68
C LYS A 84 -22.07 27.61 -23.72
N ILE A 85 -22.72 27.19 -22.63
CA ILE A 85 -22.20 26.20 -21.69
C ILE A 85 -22.40 24.82 -22.34
N ASP A 86 -21.59 24.57 -23.37
CA ASP A 86 -21.38 23.23 -23.90
C ASP A 86 -20.51 22.49 -22.88
N ILE A 87 -21.15 21.98 -21.82
CA ILE A 87 -20.48 21.09 -20.87
C ILE A 87 -20.23 19.80 -21.64
N PRO A 88 -18.97 19.47 -21.95
CA PRO A 88 -18.68 18.27 -22.72
C PRO A 88 -18.78 17.09 -21.76
N VAL A 89 -20.01 16.66 -21.47
CA VAL A 89 -20.31 15.54 -20.56
C VAL A 89 -19.49 14.31 -20.98
N GLU A 90 -19.37 14.07 -22.28
CA GLU A 90 -18.54 13.01 -22.85
C GLU A 90 -17.05 13.15 -22.48
N LYS A 91 -16.49 14.36 -22.45
CA LYS A 91 -15.10 14.58 -22.01
C LYS A 91 -14.93 14.36 -20.52
N ILE A 92 -15.94 14.69 -19.71
CA ILE A 92 -15.92 14.45 -18.27
C ILE A 92 -15.98 12.93 -17.99
N GLU A 93 -16.83 12.20 -18.71
CA GLU A 93 -16.89 10.74 -18.61
C GLU A 93 -15.59 10.07 -19.07
N LEU A 94 -15.00 10.53 -20.17
CA LEU A 94 -13.68 10.08 -20.63
C LEU A 94 -12.58 10.35 -19.58
N LEU A 95 -12.59 11.53 -18.97
CA LEU A 95 -11.65 11.89 -17.91
C LEU A 95 -11.83 10.99 -16.68
N GLN A 96 -13.07 10.73 -16.28
CA GLN A 96 -13.39 9.84 -15.17
C GLN A 96 -12.90 8.41 -15.45
N GLY A 97 -13.13 7.90 -16.67
CA GLY A 97 -12.63 6.59 -17.09
C GLY A 97 -11.10 6.49 -17.06
N SER A 98 -10.42 7.52 -17.55
CA SER A 98 -8.95 7.60 -17.51
C SER A 98 -8.40 7.63 -16.08
N LEU A 99 -9.00 8.44 -15.21
CA LEU A 99 -8.65 8.49 -13.78
C LEU A 99 -8.83 7.14 -13.10
N GLN A 100 -9.92 6.43 -13.42
CA GLN A 100 -10.18 5.11 -12.84
C GLN A 100 -9.16 4.07 -13.31
N GLN A 101 -8.76 4.10 -14.59
CA GLN A 101 -7.69 3.23 -15.11
C GLN A 101 -6.34 3.53 -14.45
N HIS A 102 -5.99 4.81 -14.30
CA HIS A 102 -4.77 5.21 -13.59
C HIS A 102 -4.78 4.79 -12.12
N SER A 103 -5.91 4.96 -11.42
CA SER A 103 -6.06 4.50 -10.03
C SER A 103 -5.82 2.99 -9.90
N GLN A 104 -6.38 2.19 -10.83
CA GLN A 104 -6.18 0.74 -10.84
C GLN A 104 -4.71 0.34 -11.07
N LEU A 105 -3.96 1.12 -11.87
CA LEU A 105 -2.51 0.93 -12.05
C LEU A 105 -1.70 1.25 -10.78
N PHE A 106 -2.21 2.11 -9.90
CA PHE A 106 -1.57 2.42 -8.62
C PHE A 106 -1.99 1.48 -7.47
N GLU A 107 -3.23 0.97 -7.48
CA GLU A 107 -3.74 0.05 -6.46
C GLU A 107 -3.12 -1.35 -6.54
N LYS A 108 -2.73 -1.80 -7.73
CA LYS A 108 -1.88 -2.98 -7.87
C LYS A 108 -0.44 -2.54 -7.70
N PRO A 109 0.22 -2.78 -6.54
CA PRO A 109 1.66 -2.66 -6.50
C PRO A 109 2.19 -3.54 -7.63
N LEU A 110 2.89 -2.95 -8.59
CA LEU A 110 3.69 -3.75 -9.51
C LEU A 110 4.63 -4.52 -8.60
N ASP A 111 4.38 -5.82 -8.44
CA ASP A 111 5.32 -6.76 -7.88
C ASP A 111 6.56 -6.70 -8.76
N LYS A 112 7.41 -5.72 -8.47
CA LYS A 112 8.69 -5.53 -9.10
C LYS A 112 9.52 -6.64 -8.49
N THR A 113 9.39 -7.84 -9.05
CA THR A 113 10.31 -8.93 -8.79
C THR A 113 11.66 -8.43 -9.27
N VAL A 114 12.41 -7.79 -8.37
CA VAL A 114 13.79 -7.42 -8.60
C VAL A 114 14.52 -8.75 -8.66
N TYR A 115 14.63 -9.29 -9.87
CA TYR A 115 15.51 -10.43 -10.13
C TYR A 115 16.92 -9.93 -9.91
N TYR A 116 17.44 -10.11 -8.69
CA TYR A 116 18.86 -9.98 -8.42
C TYR A 116 19.57 -11.11 -9.17
N HIS A 117 19.87 -10.87 -10.44
CA HIS A 117 20.87 -11.68 -11.13
C HIS A 117 22.19 -11.39 -10.45
N HIS A 118 22.60 -12.27 -9.53
CA HIS A 118 23.96 -12.29 -9.03
C HIS A 118 24.85 -12.55 -10.25
N PHE A 119 25.36 -11.47 -10.82
CA PHE A 119 26.36 -11.49 -11.87
C PHE A 119 27.66 -11.96 -11.22
N VAL A 120 27.75 -13.26 -10.94
CA VAL A 120 29.03 -13.92 -10.71
C VAL A 120 29.73 -13.84 -12.07
N GLY A 121 30.48 -12.76 -12.24
CA GLY A 121 31.10 -12.43 -13.51
C GLY A 121 31.92 -13.61 -14.00
N LYS A 122 31.96 -13.81 -15.32
CA LYS A 122 32.74 -14.90 -15.95
C LYS A 122 34.18 -14.96 -15.43
N ALA A 123 34.75 -13.82 -15.03
CA ALA A 123 36.05 -13.70 -14.37
C ALA A 123 36.18 -14.52 -13.07
N VAL A 124 35.14 -14.55 -12.22
CA VAL A 124 35.16 -15.33 -10.97
C VAL A 124 35.23 -16.82 -11.26
N TRP A 125 34.49 -17.31 -12.25
CA TRP A 125 34.56 -18.71 -12.68
C TRP A 125 35.93 -19.10 -13.22
N VAL A 126 36.55 -18.23 -14.03
CA VAL A 126 37.91 -18.46 -14.54
C VAL A 126 38.93 -18.50 -13.39
N LEU A 127 38.82 -17.58 -12.43
CA LEU A 127 39.68 -17.55 -11.24
C LEU A 127 39.53 -18.82 -10.40
N SER A 128 38.30 -19.25 -10.10
CA SER A 128 38.05 -20.48 -9.36
C SER A 128 38.61 -21.71 -10.08
N GLY A 129 38.43 -21.80 -11.41
CA GLY A 129 39.01 -22.87 -12.20
C GLY A 129 40.54 -22.90 -12.13
N MET A 130 41.19 -21.74 -12.24
CA MET A 130 42.65 -21.63 -12.18
C MET A 130 43.20 -22.06 -10.81
N VAL A 131 42.54 -21.66 -9.72
CA VAL A 131 42.92 -22.07 -8.36
C VAL A 131 42.82 -23.59 -8.20
N ILE A 132 41.71 -24.19 -8.64
CA ILE A 132 41.51 -25.65 -8.53
C ILE A 132 42.60 -26.40 -9.30
N ILE A 133 42.87 -26.01 -10.55
CA ILE A 133 43.93 -26.64 -11.37
C ILE A 133 45.29 -26.52 -10.69
N THR A 134 45.61 -25.35 -10.13
CA THR A 134 46.88 -25.11 -9.45
C THR A 134 47.03 -25.99 -8.20
N VAL A 135 45.98 -26.09 -7.39
CA VAL A 135 45.97 -26.95 -6.19
C VAL A 135 46.11 -28.43 -6.58
N CYS A 136 45.41 -28.88 -7.62
CA CYS A 136 45.55 -30.24 -8.14
C CYS A 136 46.98 -30.52 -8.65
N ALA A 137 47.59 -29.59 -9.38
CA ALA A 137 48.96 -29.75 -9.86
C ALA A 137 49.97 -29.81 -8.70
N LEU A 138 49.84 -28.93 -7.71
CA LEU A 138 50.73 -28.90 -6.54
C LEU A 138 50.60 -30.18 -5.70
N THR A 139 49.39 -30.68 -5.49
CA THR A 139 49.15 -31.92 -4.73
C THR A 139 49.72 -33.14 -5.47
N MET A 140 49.55 -33.23 -6.79
CA MET A 140 50.18 -34.29 -7.60
C MET A 140 51.72 -34.22 -7.53
N MET A 141 52.29 -33.02 -7.64
CA MET A 141 53.74 -32.83 -7.55
C MET A 141 54.29 -33.20 -6.16
N ALA A 142 53.60 -32.79 -5.10
CA ALA A 142 53.98 -33.14 -3.73
C ALA A 142 53.92 -34.67 -3.51
N TRP A 143 52.90 -35.34 -4.03
CA TRP A 143 52.79 -36.79 -3.97
C TRP A 143 53.92 -37.50 -4.73
N GLN A 144 54.25 -37.03 -5.92
CA GLN A 144 55.38 -37.54 -6.70
C GLN A 144 56.71 -37.33 -5.97
N TRP A 145 56.93 -36.17 -5.36
CA TRP A 145 58.14 -35.88 -4.58
C TRP A 145 58.28 -36.83 -3.37
N GLN A 146 57.21 -37.03 -2.62
CA GLN A 146 57.19 -37.99 -1.51
C GLN A 146 57.45 -39.43 -1.98
N ARG A 147 56.90 -39.80 -3.15
CA ARG A 147 57.13 -41.12 -3.74
C ARG A 147 58.59 -41.29 -4.17
N ALA A 148 59.20 -40.27 -4.80
CA ALA A 148 60.61 -40.26 -5.14
C ALA A 148 61.51 -40.36 -3.90
N GLY A 149 61.18 -39.64 -2.82
CA GLY A 149 61.90 -39.74 -1.55
C GLY A 149 61.86 -41.14 -0.93
N ARG A 150 60.70 -41.82 -1.02
CA ARG A 150 60.57 -43.22 -0.58
C ARG A 150 61.44 -44.16 -1.41
N TYR A 151 61.45 -44.02 -2.73
CA TYR A 151 62.34 -44.80 -3.60
C TYR A 151 63.81 -44.57 -3.25
N ALA A 152 64.22 -43.33 -2.98
CA ALA A 152 65.60 -43.04 -2.57
C ALA A 152 65.97 -43.70 -1.23
N GLN A 153 65.05 -43.71 -0.25
CA GLN A 153 65.28 -44.38 1.03
C GLN A 153 65.34 -45.90 0.89
N ASP A 154 64.45 -46.50 0.11
CA ASP A 154 64.42 -47.94 -0.11
C ASP A 154 65.65 -48.40 -0.92
N GLU A 155 66.09 -47.59 -1.87
CA GLU A 155 67.36 -47.82 -2.57
C GLU A 155 68.56 -47.73 -1.61
N MET A 156 68.59 -46.77 -0.69
CA MET A 156 69.66 -46.69 0.33
C MET A 156 69.67 -47.92 1.24
N LYS A 157 68.51 -48.38 1.70
CA LYS A 157 68.40 -49.61 2.50
C LYS A 157 68.87 -50.83 1.71
N TRP A 158 68.47 -50.93 0.44
CA TRP A 158 68.90 -52.00 -0.45
C TRP A 158 70.42 -52.01 -0.65
N ARG A 159 71.01 -50.85 -0.91
CA ARG A 159 72.47 -50.69 -1.02
C ARG A 159 73.19 -51.05 0.27
N PHE A 160 72.66 -50.63 1.43
CA PHE A 160 73.23 -50.95 2.73
C PHE A 160 73.23 -52.46 3.00
N VAL A 161 72.11 -53.14 2.73
CA VAL A 161 71.99 -54.60 2.88
C VAL A 161 72.96 -55.32 1.93
N LYS A 162 73.11 -54.83 0.68
CA LYS A 162 74.07 -55.38 -0.29
C LYS A 162 75.54 -55.18 0.12
N LEU A 163 75.84 -54.12 0.86
CA LEU A 163 77.16 -53.82 1.42
C LEU A 163 77.42 -54.51 2.77
N SER A 164 76.41 -55.11 3.40
CA SER A 164 76.60 -55.83 4.66
C SER A 164 77.49 -57.05 4.44
N THR A 165 78.45 -57.26 5.35
CA THR A 165 79.49 -58.30 5.23
C THR A 165 78.97 -59.72 5.46
N ASP A 166 77.67 -59.87 5.76
CA ASP A 166 77.07 -61.19 5.98
C ASP A 166 76.81 -61.92 4.65
N SER A 167 77.56 -63.00 4.44
CA SER A 167 77.45 -63.86 3.26
C SER A 167 76.05 -64.44 3.05
N VAL A 168 75.30 -64.72 4.11
CA VAL A 168 73.96 -65.32 4.01
C VAL A 168 72.97 -64.28 3.49
N VAL A 169 73.03 -63.07 4.03
CA VAL A 169 72.17 -61.95 3.65
C VAL A 169 72.41 -61.57 2.20
N SER A 170 73.67 -61.45 1.77
CA SER A 170 74.00 -61.10 0.38
C SER A 170 73.53 -62.16 -0.64
N ILE A 171 73.61 -63.46 -0.32
CA ILE A 171 73.08 -64.53 -1.19
C ILE A 171 71.55 -64.43 -1.31
N MET A 172 70.84 -64.21 -0.20
CA MET A 172 69.39 -64.07 -0.21
C MET A 172 68.95 -62.84 -1.02
N VAL A 173 69.66 -61.72 -0.86
CA VAL A 173 69.42 -60.46 -1.57
C VAL A 173 69.67 -60.62 -3.07
N ASN A 174 70.79 -61.22 -3.47
CA ASN A 174 71.10 -61.48 -4.88
C ASN A 174 70.10 -62.46 -5.51
N ARG A 175 69.62 -63.45 -4.75
CA ARG A 175 68.58 -64.38 -5.22
C ARG A 175 67.23 -63.68 -5.40
N ALA A 176 66.85 -62.83 -4.46
CA ALA A 176 65.65 -62.01 -4.57
C ALA A 176 65.74 -61.03 -5.76
N GLU A 177 66.91 -60.40 -5.97
CA GLU A 177 67.18 -59.52 -7.11
C GLU A 177 67.08 -60.26 -8.44
N SER A 178 67.73 -61.43 -8.54
CA SER A 178 67.68 -62.26 -9.74
C SER A 178 66.27 -62.71 -10.05
N ARG A 179 65.50 -63.14 -9.03
CA ARG A 179 64.11 -63.56 -9.20
C ARG A 179 63.20 -62.40 -9.58
N GLY A 180 63.37 -61.24 -8.96
CA GLY A 180 62.63 -60.03 -9.31
C GLY A 180 62.90 -59.55 -10.73
N ARG A 181 64.11 -59.76 -11.26
CA ARG A 181 64.44 -59.47 -12.67
C ARG A 181 63.87 -60.51 -13.65
N SER A 182 63.84 -61.79 -13.28
CA SER A 182 63.36 -62.86 -14.16
C SER A 182 61.84 -63.03 -14.17
N ASP A 183 61.18 -62.81 -13.03
CA ASP A 183 59.73 -62.97 -12.85
C ASP A 183 59.23 -62.00 -11.75
N PRO A 184 58.96 -60.72 -12.10
CA PRO A 184 58.55 -59.70 -11.14
C PRO A 184 57.17 -59.98 -10.54
N ASP A 185 56.23 -60.51 -11.33
CA ASP A 185 54.86 -60.79 -10.88
C ASP A 185 54.82 -62.01 -9.93
N GLY A 186 55.67 -63.01 -10.17
CA GLY A 186 55.87 -64.12 -9.23
C GLY A 186 56.40 -63.65 -7.89
N LEU A 187 57.46 -62.83 -7.88
CA LEU A 187 58.03 -62.29 -6.63
C LEU A 187 57.01 -61.43 -5.87
N ALA A 188 56.22 -60.59 -6.56
CA ALA A 188 55.20 -59.77 -5.93
C ALA A 188 54.13 -60.60 -5.22
N ARG A 189 53.67 -61.69 -5.83
CA ARG A 189 52.70 -62.63 -5.23
C ARG A 189 53.28 -63.37 -4.03
N ASP A 190 54.53 -63.83 -4.13
CA ASP A 190 55.21 -64.51 -3.02
C ASP A 190 55.36 -63.58 -1.81
N VAL A 191 55.73 -62.31 -2.04
CA VAL A 191 55.83 -61.29 -0.97
C VAL A 191 54.47 -61.04 -0.34
N GLN A 192 53.41 -60.85 -1.14
CA GLN A 192 52.05 -60.67 -0.61
C GLN A 192 51.60 -61.87 0.24
N TYR A 193 51.90 -63.08 -0.19
CA TYR A 193 51.57 -64.29 0.55
C TYR A 193 52.30 -64.35 1.91
N GLU A 194 53.61 -64.07 1.94
CA GLU A 194 54.38 -64.04 3.19
C GLU A 194 53.98 -62.87 4.10
N GLU A 195 53.63 -61.71 3.55
CA GLU A 195 53.10 -60.58 4.33
C GLU A 195 51.75 -60.93 4.97
N ALA A 196 50.81 -61.50 4.22
CA ALA A 196 49.53 -61.96 4.74
C ALA A 196 49.70 -63.03 5.82
N ARG A 197 50.64 -63.96 5.61
CA ARG A 197 51.01 -64.98 6.58
C ARG A 197 51.59 -64.35 7.85
N ARG A 198 52.53 -63.40 7.72
CA ARG A 198 53.15 -62.71 8.86
C ARG A 198 52.12 -61.90 9.64
N GLU A 199 51.20 -61.23 8.97
CA GLU A 199 50.10 -60.50 9.60
C GLU A 199 49.17 -61.45 10.37
N SER A 200 48.84 -62.62 9.80
CA SER A 200 48.04 -63.63 10.48
C SER A 200 48.72 -64.15 11.76
N LEU A 201 50.03 -64.42 11.70
CA LEU A 201 50.82 -64.85 12.85
C LEU A 201 50.88 -63.77 13.92
N MET A 202 51.08 -62.51 13.53
CA MET A 202 51.09 -61.38 14.46
C MET A 202 49.73 -61.22 15.17
N ARG A 203 48.63 -61.31 14.42
CA ARG A 203 47.28 -61.27 15.00
C ARG A 203 47.03 -62.40 15.99
N ASN A 204 47.50 -63.61 15.67
CA ASN A 204 47.38 -64.75 16.58
C ASN A 204 48.21 -64.57 17.84
N LEU A 205 49.44 -64.07 17.72
CA LEU A 205 50.30 -63.78 18.86
C LEU A 205 49.71 -62.72 19.77
N LEU A 206 49.12 -61.66 19.21
CA LEU A 206 48.41 -60.63 19.98
C LEU A 206 47.20 -61.22 20.73
N ARG A 207 46.41 -62.07 20.07
CA ARG A 207 45.29 -62.78 20.72
C ARG A 207 45.74 -63.69 21.85
N GLU A 208 46.84 -64.41 21.67
CA GLU A 208 47.42 -65.25 22.73
C GLU A 208 47.89 -64.40 23.91
N GLN A 209 48.50 -63.25 23.67
CA GLN A 209 48.91 -62.32 24.73
C GLN A 209 47.71 -61.75 25.49
N GLU A 210 46.65 -61.38 24.78
CA GLU A 210 45.40 -60.92 25.39
C GLU A 210 44.74 -62.02 26.25
N ALA A 211 44.65 -63.25 25.73
CA ALA A 211 44.11 -64.38 26.47
C ALA A 211 44.93 -64.68 27.74
N ARG A 212 46.27 -64.66 27.65
CA ARG A 212 47.15 -64.82 28.82
C ARG A 212 46.94 -63.74 29.87
N ARG A 213 46.73 -62.47 29.45
CA ARG A 213 46.42 -61.38 30.37
C ARG A 213 45.08 -61.59 31.09
N GLN A 214 44.05 -62.02 30.37
CA GLN A 214 42.74 -62.30 30.97
C GLN A 214 42.80 -63.45 31.99
N ILE A 215 43.51 -64.54 31.68
CA ILE A 215 43.71 -65.65 32.63
C ILE A 215 44.37 -65.16 33.91
N TYR A 216 45.46 -64.39 33.77
CA TYR A 216 46.17 -63.80 34.91
C TYR A 216 45.26 -62.90 35.77
N GLU A 217 44.40 -62.09 35.15
CA GLU A 217 43.43 -61.26 35.87
C GLU A 217 42.37 -62.07 36.62
N LEU A 218 41.89 -63.18 36.02
CA LEU A 218 40.93 -64.08 36.65
C LEU A 218 41.53 -64.85 37.83
N GLU A 219 42.76 -65.37 37.68
CA GLU A 219 43.49 -66.02 38.78
C GLU A 219 43.72 -65.05 39.94
N LYS A 220 44.10 -63.81 39.64
CA LYS A 220 44.25 -62.77 40.66
C LYS A 220 42.94 -62.47 41.39
N LYS A 221 41.81 -62.40 40.67
CA LYS A 221 40.48 -62.21 41.30
C LYS A 221 40.11 -63.37 42.21
N LYS A 222 40.30 -64.60 41.75
CA LYS A 222 40.02 -65.81 42.55
C LYS A 222 40.84 -65.84 43.84
N LEU A 223 42.12 -65.48 43.78
CA LEU A 223 42.98 -65.36 44.97
C LEU A 223 42.57 -64.25 45.95
N MET A 224 41.77 -63.26 45.54
CA MET A 224 41.23 -62.24 46.45
C MET A 224 39.86 -62.61 47.04
N GLU A 225 39.18 -63.61 46.46
CA GLU A 225 37.87 -64.08 46.93
C GLU A 225 37.98 -65.25 47.93
N GLU A 226 39.12 -65.96 47.95
CA GLU A 226 39.48 -66.97 48.97
C GLU A 226 40.15 -66.33 50.19
#